data_AF-A0A1I5YYS2-F1
#
_entry.id   AF-A0A1I5YYS2-F1
#
_cell.length_a   1.000
_cell.length_b   1.000
_cell.length_c   1.000
_cell.angle_alpha   90.00
_cell.angle_beta   90.00
_cell.angle_gamma   90.00
#
_symmetry.space_group_name_H-M   'P 1'
#
loop_
_entity.id
_entity.type
_entity.pdbx_description
1 polymer ?
#
loop_
_entity_poly.entity_id
_entity_poly.type
_entity_poly.pdbx_seq_one_letter_code
_entity_poly.pdbx_strand_id
1 'polypeptide(L)'
;MKEPEYFPAFSKALLAGALTGMAATLINVIYEVIFRSITNYEPAAWFNFFSITFATMIVLTLTGMFFYLFAKNNSFKSYDVAIAVIVIAVICTTAFLHSDKSQAAFYGNHGLVAGFVILSGILALTLLPYLFRHPKLFL
;
A
#
# COMPACT_ATOMS: atom_id res chain seq x y z
N MET A 1 -10.43 -9.70 -30.57
CA MET A 1 -11.60 -8.84 -30.26
C MET A 1 -11.06 -7.53 -29.73
N LYS A 2 -11.31 -6.41 -30.43
CA LYS A 2 -11.00 -5.06 -29.94
C LYS A 2 -12.20 -4.61 -29.10
N GLU A 3 -12.01 -4.47 -27.78
CA GLU A 3 -13.01 -3.84 -26.92
C GLU A 3 -12.95 -2.31 -27.07
N PRO A 4 -14.09 -1.61 -26.90
CA PRO A 4 -14.26 -0.20 -27.27
C PRO A 4 -13.52 0.77 -26.34
N GLU A 5 -13.08 1.87 -26.94
CA GLU A 5 -12.59 3.14 -26.38
C GLU A 5 -13.60 3.67 -25.34
N TYR A 6 -13.25 4.19 -24.14
CA TYR A 6 -12.96 5.62 -23.93
C TYR A 6 -12.62 5.99 -22.44
N PHE A 7 -11.73 5.26 -21.76
CA PHE A 7 -11.09 5.80 -20.54
C PHE A 7 -9.58 5.79 -20.74
N PRO A 8 -8.85 6.89 -20.49
CA PRO A 8 -7.41 6.86 -20.61
C PRO A 8 -6.90 5.78 -19.66
N ALA A 9 -6.05 4.88 -20.16
CA ALA A 9 -5.48 3.78 -19.38
C ALA A 9 -4.83 4.26 -18.07
N PHE A 10 -4.53 5.55 -17.98
CA PHE A 10 -4.19 6.29 -16.78
C PHE A 10 -5.31 6.31 -15.71
N SER A 11 -6.53 6.78 -16.01
CA SER A 11 -7.65 6.84 -15.05
C SER A 11 -7.99 5.46 -14.49
N LYS A 12 -7.92 4.45 -15.34
CA LYS A 12 -8.11 3.05 -14.95
C LYS A 12 -7.06 2.57 -13.94
N ALA A 13 -5.79 2.89 -14.18
CA ALA A 13 -4.70 2.53 -13.26
C ALA A 13 -4.77 3.31 -11.95
N LEU A 14 -5.14 4.60 -12.01
CA LEU A 14 -5.31 5.44 -10.85
C LEU A 14 -6.45 4.93 -9.95
N LEU A 15 -7.60 4.58 -10.53
CA LEU A 15 -8.73 3.99 -9.80
C LEU A 15 -8.38 2.61 -9.21
N ALA A 16 -7.70 1.75 -9.98
CA ALA A 16 -7.23 0.46 -9.47
C ALA A 16 -6.27 0.62 -8.27
N GLY A 17 -5.35 1.59 -8.34
CA GLY A 17 -4.46 1.95 -7.23
C GLY A 17 -5.22 2.48 -6.01
N ALA A 18 -6.18 3.37 -6.22
CA ALA A 18 -6.99 3.95 -5.14
C ALA A 18 -7.84 2.88 -4.42
N LEU A 19 -8.50 1.99 -5.17
CA LEU A 19 -9.29 0.90 -4.61
C LEU A 19 -8.42 -0.11 -3.87
N THR A 20 -7.23 -0.41 -4.40
CA THR A 20 -6.24 -1.24 -3.70
C THR A 20 -5.79 -0.56 -2.40
N GLY A 21 -5.60 0.76 -2.43
CA GLY A 21 -5.29 1.59 -1.26
C GLY A 21 -6.37 1.54 -0.20
N MET A 22 -7.64 1.62 -0.58
CA MET A 22 -8.78 1.49 0.34
C MET A 22 -8.84 0.08 0.96
N ALA A 23 -8.65 -0.97 0.16
CA ALA A 23 -8.61 -2.34 0.66
C ALA A 23 -7.47 -2.56 1.66
N ALA A 24 -6.26 -2.07 1.33
CA ALA A 24 -5.11 -2.14 2.22
C ALA A 24 -5.32 -1.37 3.51
N THR A 25 -5.96 -0.20 3.44
CA THR A 25 -6.34 0.61 4.60
C THR A 25 -7.25 -0.18 5.56
N LEU A 26 -8.31 -0.80 5.04
CA LEU A 26 -9.21 -1.63 5.86
C LEU A 26 -8.48 -2.82 6.49
N ILE A 27 -7.63 -3.50 5.73
CA ILE A 27 -6.86 -4.65 6.21
C ILE A 27 -5.84 -4.23 7.28
N ASN A 28 -5.17 -3.08 7.10
CA ASN A 28 -4.22 -2.54 8.08
C ASN A 28 -4.92 -2.11 9.37
N VAL A 29 -6.13 -1.54 9.29
CA VAL A 29 -6.94 -1.23 10.49
C VAL A 29 -7.26 -2.51 11.27
N ILE A 30 -7.69 -3.57 10.58
CA ILE A 30 -7.98 -4.86 11.22
C ILE A 30 -6.72 -5.44 11.86
N TYR A 31 -5.60 -5.42 11.12
CA TYR A 31 -4.32 -5.92 11.61
C TYR A 31 -3.86 -5.17 12.86
N GLU A 32 -3.99 -3.84 12.89
CA GLU A 32 -3.64 -3.06 14.07
C GLU A 32 -4.44 -3.50 15.30
N VAL A 33 -5.77 -3.58 15.18
CA VAL A 33 -6.64 -3.92 16.32
C VAL A 33 -6.23 -5.27 16.90
N ILE A 34 -5.98 -6.25 16.03
CA ILE A 34 -5.51 -7.58 16.42
C ILE A 34 -4.12 -7.49 17.07
N PHE A 35 -3.16 -6.83 16.41
CA PHE A 35 -1.79 -6.70 16.91
C PHE A 35 -1.74 -6.06 18.30
N ARG A 36 -2.50 -4.98 18.52
CA ARG A 36 -2.56 -4.27 19.80
C ARG A 36 -3.23 -5.11 20.89
N SER A 37 -4.28 -5.87 20.56
CA SER A 37 -4.92 -6.78 21.51
C SER A 37 -3.99 -7.90 21.99
N ILE A 38 -3.05 -8.34 21.15
CA ILE A 38 -2.10 -9.42 21.48
C ILE A 38 -0.88 -8.85 22.23
N THR A 39 -0.37 -7.70 21.79
CA THR A 39 0.92 -7.17 22.25
C THR A 39 0.81 -6.14 23.38
N ASN A 40 -0.41 -5.67 23.71
CA ASN A 40 -0.67 -4.55 24.63
C ASN A 40 0.16 -3.29 24.27
N TYR A 41 0.52 -3.15 23.00
CA TYR A 41 1.27 -1.99 22.52
C TYR A 41 0.37 -0.76 22.43
N GLU A 42 0.75 0.29 23.15
CA GLU A 42 0.16 1.61 23.03
C GLU A 42 1.09 2.52 22.21
N PRO A 43 0.73 2.87 20.96
CA PRO A 43 1.52 3.80 20.18
C PRO A 43 1.50 5.18 20.82
N ALA A 44 2.63 5.88 20.76
CA ALA A 44 2.74 7.25 21.26
C ALA A 44 1.78 8.19 20.51
N ALA A 45 1.18 9.16 21.19
CA ALA A 45 0.11 10.02 20.63
C ALA A 45 0.47 10.80 19.35
N TRP A 46 1.76 11.05 19.11
CA TRP A 46 2.28 11.69 17.89
C TRP A 46 2.37 10.72 16.70
N PHE A 47 2.39 9.41 16.98
CA PHE A 47 2.24 8.31 16.03
C PHE A 47 0.75 8.05 15.81
N ASN A 48 0.08 9.01 15.17
CA ASN A 48 -1.35 8.89 14.94
C ASN A 48 -1.61 7.83 13.87
N PHE A 49 -2.15 6.68 14.27
CA PHE A 49 -2.54 5.56 13.41
C PHE A 49 -3.21 5.97 12.10
N PHE A 50 -4.08 7.00 12.16
CA PHE A 50 -4.72 7.55 10.98
C PHE A 50 -3.70 8.00 9.93
N SER A 51 -2.56 8.55 10.34
CA SER A 51 -1.53 9.05 9.42
C SER A 51 -0.93 7.94 8.56
N ILE A 52 -0.61 6.78 9.13
CA ILE A 52 0.03 5.68 8.39
C ILE A 52 -0.98 4.97 7.49
N THR A 53 -2.20 4.79 8.01
CA THR A 53 -3.30 4.22 7.26
C THR A 53 -3.68 5.09 6.05
N PHE A 54 -3.79 6.41 6.25
CA PHE A 54 -3.97 7.36 5.14
C PHE A 54 -2.77 7.42 4.19
N ALA A 55 -1.53 7.39 4.72
CA ALA A 55 -0.33 7.35 3.90
C ALA A 55 -0.31 6.12 2.98
N THR A 56 -0.74 4.96 3.49
CA THR A 56 -0.86 3.72 2.70
C THR A 56 -1.78 3.90 1.51
N MET A 57 -2.94 4.54 1.71
CA MET A 57 -3.88 4.83 0.63
C MET A 57 -3.29 5.75 -0.44
N ILE A 58 -2.56 6.80 -0.03
CA ILE A 58 -1.88 7.72 -0.96
C ILE A 58 -0.80 6.97 -1.74
N VAL A 59 0.06 6.20 -1.05
CA VAL A 59 1.15 5.42 -1.64
C VAL A 59 0.63 4.43 -2.68
N LEU A 60 -0.45 3.69 -2.38
CA LEU A 60 -1.03 2.73 -3.31
C LEU A 60 -1.76 3.38 -4.49
N THR A 61 -2.35 4.55 -4.28
CA THR A 61 -2.90 5.37 -5.37
C THR A 61 -1.80 5.81 -6.34
N LEU A 62 -0.67 6.33 -5.80
CA LEU A 62 0.51 6.70 -6.60
C LEU A 62 1.14 5.49 -7.29
N THR A 63 1.12 4.32 -6.63
CA THR A 63 1.56 3.06 -7.24
C THR A 63 0.77 2.74 -8.51
N GLY A 64 -0.54 3.01 -8.53
CA GLY A 64 -1.36 2.88 -9.74
C GLY A 64 -0.88 3.76 -10.90
N MET A 65 -0.44 5.00 -10.60
CA MET A 65 0.16 5.89 -11.60
C MET A 65 1.48 5.33 -12.15
N PHE A 66 2.36 4.82 -11.28
CA PHE A 66 3.61 4.17 -11.73
C PHE A 66 3.33 2.92 -12.57
N PHE A 67 2.37 2.10 -12.14
CA PHE A 67 1.93 0.92 -12.90
C PHE A 67 1.53 1.27 -14.34
N TYR A 68 0.80 2.38 -14.53
CA TYR A 68 0.44 2.86 -15.87
C TYR A 68 1.67 3.25 -16.72
N LEU A 69 2.63 3.97 -16.15
CA LEU A 69 3.85 4.40 -16.86
C LEU A 69 4.63 3.19 -17.37
N PHE A 70 4.75 2.15 -16.53
CA PHE A 70 5.38 0.91 -16.94
C PHE A 70 4.55 0.20 -18.03
N ALA A 71 3.21 0.18 -17.90
CA ALA A 71 2.33 -0.58 -18.80
C ALA A 71 2.35 -0.01 -20.22
N LYS A 72 2.62 1.30 -20.33
CA LYS A 72 2.76 2.01 -21.60
C LYS A 72 4.02 1.63 -22.38
N ASN A 73 5.10 1.22 -21.71
CA ASN A 73 6.41 1.04 -22.34
C ASN A 73 6.69 -0.38 -22.87
N ASN A 74 5.76 -1.34 -22.77
CA ASN A 74 5.90 -2.76 -23.20
C ASN A 74 7.15 -3.52 -22.71
N SER A 75 8.05 -2.89 -21.94
CA SER A 75 9.23 -3.49 -21.29
C SER A 75 8.85 -4.14 -19.94
N PHE A 76 7.66 -4.72 -19.88
CA PHE A 76 6.91 -4.96 -18.66
C PHE A 76 7.43 -6.21 -17.94
N LYS A 77 8.08 -6.05 -16.78
CA LYS A 77 8.28 -7.16 -15.84
C LYS A 77 7.60 -6.82 -14.51
N SER A 78 6.81 -7.76 -14.00
CA SER A 78 5.97 -7.63 -12.80
C SER A 78 6.72 -7.19 -11.54
N TYR A 79 8.05 -7.30 -11.54
CA TYR A 79 8.91 -6.95 -10.42
C TYR A 79 9.16 -5.45 -10.28
N ASP A 80 9.03 -4.63 -11.34
CA ASP A 80 9.38 -3.20 -11.27
C ASP A 80 8.39 -2.40 -10.39
N VAL A 81 7.12 -2.80 -10.43
CA VAL A 81 6.06 -2.24 -9.57
C VAL A 81 6.22 -2.74 -8.12
N ALA A 82 6.60 -4.01 -7.95
CA ALA A 82 6.91 -4.57 -6.64
C ALA A 82 8.06 -3.81 -5.98
N ILE A 83 9.12 -3.52 -6.75
CA ILE A 83 10.29 -2.78 -6.28
C ILE A 83 9.94 -1.33 -5.94
N ALA A 84 9.12 -0.64 -6.75
CA ALA A 84 8.71 0.73 -6.42
C ALA A 84 7.88 0.80 -5.12
N VAL A 85 6.96 -0.14 -4.91
CA VAL A 85 6.16 -0.26 -3.68
C VAL A 85 7.03 -0.59 -2.48
N ILE A 86 7.95 -1.54 -2.63
CA ILE A 86 8.90 -1.94 -1.59
C ILE A 86 9.84 -0.78 -1.24
N VAL A 87 10.36 -0.04 -2.22
CA VAL A 87 11.27 1.08 -2.00
C VAL A 87 10.57 2.24 -1.29
N ILE A 88 9.35 2.59 -1.70
CA ILE A 88 8.57 3.65 -1.02
C ILE A 88 8.20 3.21 0.41
N ALA A 89 7.79 1.95 0.59
CA ALA A 89 7.52 1.40 1.91
C ALA A 89 8.77 1.38 2.81
N VAL A 90 9.93 1.00 2.28
CA VAL A 90 11.22 0.99 3.02
C VAL A 90 11.68 2.40 3.39
N ILE A 91 11.51 3.39 2.51
CA ILE A 91 11.89 4.79 2.78
C ILE A 91 10.97 5.38 3.87
N CYS A 92 9.67 5.14 3.80
CA CYS A 92 8.75 5.57 4.85
C CYS A 92 9.11 4.90 6.18
N THR A 93 9.30 3.57 6.20
CA THR A 93 9.61 2.85 7.45
C THR A 93 10.95 3.27 8.07
N THR A 94 12.02 3.43 7.30
CA THR A 94 13.34 3.82 7.83
C THR A 94 13.40 5.25 8.38
N ALA A 95 12.64 6.18 7.81
CA ALA A 95 12.57 7.56 8.28
C ALA A 95 11.81 7.71 9.62
N PHE A 96 10.86 6.82 9.93
CA PHE A 96 10.01 6.93 11.13
C PHE A 96 10.52 6.14 12.35
N LEU A 97 11.39 5.14 12.16
CA LEU A 97 11.90 4.25 13.23
C LEU A 97 12.95 4.89 14.16
N HIS A 98 13.43 6.10 13.88
CA HIS A 98 14.50 6.75 14.65
C HIS A 98 14.06 7.43 15.97
N SER A 99 12.81 7.24 16.38
CA SER A 99 12.15 8.23 17.23
C SER A 99 11.92 7.82 18.69
N ASP A 100 12.12 6.54 19.06
CA ASP A 100 11.78 6.08 20.42
C ASP A 100 12.87 5.20 21.04
N LYS A 101 13.26 5.50 22.30
CA LYS A 101 14.46 4.94 22.96
C LYS A 101 14.18 3.73 23.86
N SER A 102 12.93 3.37 24.10
CA SER A 102 12.59 2.20 24.93
C SER A 102 12.50 0.92 24.10
N GLN A 103 13.06 -0.20 24.59
CA GLN A 103 13.05 -1.47 23.86
C GLN A 103 11.63 -1.99 23.57
N ALA A 104 10.69 -1.79 24.50
CA ALA A 104 9.31 -2.22 24.31
C ALA A 104 8.60 -1.43 23.18
N ALA A 105 8.83 -0.11 23.11
CA ALA A 105 8.32 0.70 22.01
C ALA A 105 8.97 0.32 20.68
N PHE A 106 10.26 0.00 20.68
CA PHE A 106 10.99 -0.44 19.51
C PHE A 106 10.38 -1.72 18.89
N TYR A 107 10.20 -2.80 19.68
CA TYR A 107 9.66 -4.05 19.15
C TYR A 107 8.19 -3.93 18.71
N GLY A 108 7.35 -3.23 19.48
CA GLY A 108 5.95 -3.01 19.13
C GLY A 108 5.78 -2.20 17.85
N ASN A 109 6.54 -1.11 17.71
CA ASN A 109 6.47 -0.24 16.53
C ASN A 109 6.98 -0.96 15.27
N HIS A 110 8.08 -1.71 15.38
CA HIS A 110 8.64 -2.46 14.26
C HIS A 110 7.68 -3.57 13.79
N GLY A 111 7.03 -4.28 14.72
CA GLY A 111 6.06 -5.32 14.37
C GLY A 111 4.84 -4.76 13.64
N LEU A 112 4.25 -3.68 14.16
CA LEU A 112 3.08 -3.04 13.56
C LEU A 112 3.38 -2.54 12.14
N VAL A 113 4.50 -1.82 12.01
CA VAL A 113 4.95 -1.23 10.75
C VAL A 113 5.30 -2.30 9.72
N ALA A 114 5.99 -3.38 10.12
CA ALA A 114 6.31 -4.49 9.23
C ALA A 114 5.04 -5.16 8.68
N GLY A 115 4.02 -5.36 9.53
CA GLY A 115 2.74 -5.91 9.10
C GLY A 115 2.05 -5.04 8.05
N PHE A 116 2.01 -3.72 8.25
CA PHE A 116 1.43 -2.79 7.27
C PHE A 116 2.15 -2.85 5.92
N VAL A 117 3.49 -2.90 5.91
CA VAL A 117 4.27 -3.02 4.67
C VAL A 117 3.98 -4.33 3.95
N ILE A 118 3.96 -5.45 4.67
CA ILE A 118 3.74 -6.77 4.10
C ILE A 118 2.33 -6.86 3.49
N LEU A 119 1.30 -6.50 4.24
CA LEU A 119 -0.09 -6.57 3.79
C LEU A 119 -0.35 -5.65 2.59
N SER A 120 0.14 -4.42 2.67
CA SER A 120 0.01 -3.45 1.57
C SER A 120 0.77 -3.90 0.32
N GLY A 121 1.98 -4.47 0.49
CA GLY A 121 2.77 -5.03 -0.60
C GLY A 121 2.10 -6.21 -1.29
N ILE A 122 1.53 -7.14 -0.52
CA ILE A 122 0.76 -8.28 -1.07
C ILE A 122 -0.41 -7.77 -1.92
N LEU A 123 -1.17 -6.80 -1.43
CA LEU A 123 -2.31 -6.24 -2.16
C LEU A 123 -1.87 -5.46 -3.40
N ALA A 124 -0.77 -4.71 -3.32
CA ALA A 124 -0.20 -4.03 -4.48
C ALA A 124 0.23 -5.01 -5.59
N LEU A 125 0.72 -6.20 -5.21
CA LEU A 125 1.17 -7.24 -6.14
C LEU A 125 0.02 -8.06 -6.73
N THR A 126 -1.09 -8.18 -6.01
CA THR A 126 -2.19 -9.08 -6.37
C THR A 126 -3.43 -8.32 -6.84
N LEU A 127 -3.98 -7.47 -5.97
CA LEU A 127 -5.25 -6.78 -6.18
C LEU A 127 -5.14 -5.66 -7.23
N LEU A 128 -4.05 -4.88 -7.23
CA LEU A 128 -3.88 -3.79 -8.20
C LEU A 128 -3.81 -4.30 -9.64
N PRO A 129 -2.96 -5.30 -10.00
CA PRO A 129 -2.96 -5.85 -11.35
C PRO A 129 -4.28 -6.53 -11.72
N TYR A 130 -4.95 -7.16 -10.74
CA TYR A 130 -6.25 -7.78 -10.95
C TYR A 130 -7.32 -6.75 -11.32
N LEU A 131 -7.48 -5.69 -10.51
CA LEU A 131 -8.39 -4.58 -10.81
C LEU A 131 -8.03 -3.91 -12.14
N PHE A 132 -6.74 -3.70 -12.42
CA PHE A 132 -6.33 -3.16 -13.71
C PHE A 132 -6.67 -4.08 -14.90
N ARG A 133 -6.76 -5.40 -14.74
CA ARG A 133 -7.19 -6.30 -15.82
C ARG A 133 -8.71 -6.40 -15.94
N HIS A 134 -9.43 -6.13 -14.85
CA HIS A 134 -10.89 -6.27 -14.76
C HIS A 134 -11.59 -4.93 -14.45
N PRO A 135 -11.59 -3.95 -15.38
CA PRO A 135 -12.24 -2.66 -15.17
C PRO A 135 -13.73 -2.75 -14.85
N LYS A 136 -14.42 -3.77 -15.39
CA LYS A 136 -15.88 -4.01 -15.20
C LYS A 136 -16.32 -4.13 -13.73
N LEU A 137 -15.38 -4.25 -12.80
CA LEU A 137 -15.65 -4.34 -11.36
C LEU A 137 -15.84 -2.95 -10.70
N PHE A 138 -15.38 -1.88 -11.33
CA PHE A 138 -15.40 -0.52 -10.76
C PHE A 138 -15.60 0.60 -11.79
N LEU A 139 -15.87 0.23 -13.04
CA LEU A 139 -16.21 1.07 -14.19
C LEU A 139 -17.33 0.39 -14.97
#